data_AF-A0A936SR97-F1
#
_entry.id   AF-A0A936SR97-F1
#
_cell.length_a   1.000
_cell.length_b   1.000
_cell.length_c   1.000
_cell.angle_alpha   90.00
_cell.angle_beta   90.00
_cell.angle_gamma   90.00
#
_symmetry.space_group_name_H-M   'P 1'
#
loop_
_entity.id
_entity.type
_entity.pdbx_description
1 polymer ?
#
loop_
_entity_poly.entity_id
_entity_poly.type
_entity_poly.pdbx_seq_one_letter_code
_entity_poly.pdbx_strand_id
1 'polypeptide(L)'
;MKLAGNVRGTGTDFRWVGELQAAAAKKGDLTLGGLFLSDALAEYKDKQIRAEAGNGRAKRFAIGDVEFEELAARNLKLSQNGGAFSLNSASATTRSFKTKDLSLQGVTGRNVTVKHRDGLTEVGLDGARSEAAAIKDAKVRNASADKFRFKDLPNSTAVTLENLRADQVTKDGVIVNGVETPLAEIENTRASWSFMPIDHASQRSIRERRYWEA
;
A
#
# COMPACT_ATOMS: atom_id res chain seq x y z
N MET A 1 2.27 23.67 3.55
CA MET A 1 2.21 23.27 2.13
C MET A 1 2.81 24.38 1.30
N LYS A 2 3.69 24.10 0.33
CA LYS A 2 4.22 25.13 -0.58
C LYS A 2 4.13 24.58 -2.00
N LEU A 3 3.09 24.99 -2.73
CA LEU A 3 3.06 24.85 -4.18
C LEU A 3 4.07 25.86 -4.73
N ALA A 4 5.10 25.38 -5.43
CA ALA A 4 6.07 26.24 -6.10
C ALA A 4 6.19 25.76 -7.55
N GLY A 5 5.65 26.55 -8.47
CA GLY A 5 5.55 26.28 -9.91
C GLY A 5 4.41 27.07 -10.54
N ASN A 6 4.45 27.25 -11.86
CA ASN A 6 3.35 27.87 -12.61
C ASN A 6 2.13 26.92 -12.61
N VAL A 7 1.23 27.08 -11.63
CA VAL A 7 -0.09 26.45 -11.63
C VAL A 7 -0.95 27.24 -12.61
N ARG A 8 -1.15 26.73 -13.82
CA ARG A 8 -2.11 27.30 -14.77
C ARG A 8 -3.41 26.53 -14.62
N GLY A 9 -4.41 27.19 -14.04
CA GLY A 9 -5.75 26.64 -13.89
C GLY A 9 -6.82 27.71 -13.85
N THR A 10 -7.96 27.45 -14.48
CA THR A 10 -9.13 28.32 -14.53
C THR A 10 -10.10 27.94 -13.40
N GLY A 11 -10.07 28.67 -12.27
CA GLY A 11 -11.14 28.77 -11.26
C GLY A 11 -11.60 27.52 -10.48
N THR A 12 -11.56 26.33 -11.08
CA THR A 12 -12.00 25.03 -10.55
C THR A 12 -10.81 24.15 -10.17
N ASP A 13 -9.64 24.42 -10.76
CA ASP A 13 -8.41 23.64 -10.65
C ASP A 13 -7.65 23.85 -9.33
N PHE A 14 -8.26 24.51 -8.34
CA PHE A 14 -7.76 24.56 -6.96
C PHE A 14 -8.59 23.68 -6.02
N ARG A 15 -9.72 23.13 -6.49
CA ARG A 15 -10.57 22.22 -5.70
C ARG A 15 -9.86 20.91 -5.42
N TRP A 16 -9.02 20.38 -6.33
CA TRP A 16 -8.32 19.11 -6.11
C TRP A 16 -7.30 19.16 -4.95
N VAL A 17 -6.65 20.31 -4.69
CA VAL A 17 -5.79 20.48 -3.51
C VAL A 17 -6.64 20.47 -2.24
N GLY A 18 -7.76 21.19 -2.25
CA GLY A 18 -8.73 21.20 -1.16
C GLY A 18 -9.40 19.83 -0.96
N GLU A 19 -9.63 19.08 -2.02
CA GLU A 19 -10.18 17.72 -2.01
C GLU A 19 -9.15 16.69 -1.57
N LEU A 20 -7.86 16.86 -1.88
CA LEU A 20 -6.78 16.06 -1.28
C LEU A 20 -6.68 16.32 0.22
N GLN A 21 -6.77 17.58 0.65
CA GLN A 21 -6.85 17.91 2.07
C GLN A 21 -8.14 17.39 2.72
N ALA A 22 -9.28 17.47 2.04
CA ALA A 22 -10.54 16.96 2.54
C ALA A 22 -10.56 15.43 2.58
N ALA A 23 -9.97 14.75 1.59
CA ALA A 23 -9.77 13.30 1.60
C ALA A 23 -8.82 12.88 2.73
N ALA A 24 -7.78 13.66 2.98
CA ALA A 24 -6.88 13.44 4.11
C ALA A 24 -7.58 13.62 5.47
N ALA A 25 -8.32 14.72 5.61
CA ALA A 25 -9.07 15.04 6.82
C ALA A 25 -10.24 14.06 7.06
N LYS A 26 -10.89 13.57 5.99
CA LYS A 26 -12.05 12.66 6.08
C LYS A 26 -11.65 11.24 6.49
N LYS A 27 -10.43 10.78 6.15
CA LYS A 27 -9.96 9.45 6.55
C LYS A 27 -9.20 9.42 7.89
N GLY A 28 -8.73 10.56 8.41
CA GLY A 28 -8.09 10.67 9.73
C GLY A 28 -6.75 9.95 9.88
N ASP A 29 -6.35 9.13 8.90
CA ASP A 29 -5.17 8.26 8.88
C ASP A 29 -4.14 8.70 7.83
N LEU A 30 -4.41 9.76 7.07
CA LEU A 30 -3.57 10.26 5.97
C LEU A 30 -2.70 11.43 6.43
N THR A 31 -1.38 11.26 6.39
CA THR A 31 -0.39 12.31 6.64
C THR A 31 0.43 12.57 5.38
N LEU A 32 0.46 13.83 4.91
CA LEU A 32 1.27 14.24 3.77
C LEU A 32 2.21 15.40 4.16
N GLY A 33 3.50 15.08 4.30
CA GLY A 33 4.57 16.01 4.66
C GLY A 33 5.38 16.42 3.44
N GLY A 34 5.47 17.73 3.18
CA GLY A 34 6.38 18.28 2.16
C GLY A 34 6.08 17.81 0.74
N LEU A 35 4.81 17.87 0.32
CA LEU A 35 4.41 17.64 -1.08
C LEU A 35 4.93 18.77 -1.97
N PHE A 36 5.57 18.39 -3.08
CA PHE A 36 5.98 19.24 -4.17
C PHE A 36 5.56 18.59 -5.49
N LEU A 37 4.90 19.35 -6.36
CA LEU A 37 4.52 18.93 -7.71
C LEU A 37 5.03 19.97 -8.71
N SER A 38 5.64 19.54 -9.79
CA SER A 38 6.01 20.42 -10.92
C SER A 38 5.15 20.11 -12.13
N ASP A 39 4.83 21.17 -12.89
CA ASP A 39 4.11 21.06 -14.17
C ASP A 39 2.78 20.32 -14.01
N ALA A 40 2.07 20.65 -12.93
CA ALA A 40 0.83 19.99 -12.56
C ALA A 40 -0.36 20.61 -13.28
N LEU A 41 -1.20 19.75 -13.86
CA LEU A 41 -2.49 20.08 -14.46
C LEU A 41 -3.55 19.19 -13.84
N ALA A 42 -4.73 19.73 -13.55
CA ALA A 42 -5.89 18.96 -13.14
C ALA A 42 -7.12 19.44 -13.91
N GLU A 43 -7.99 18.52 -14.28
CA GLU A 43 -9.27 18.79 -14.94
C GLU A 43 -10.36 17.96 -14.25
N TYR A 44 -11.53 18.59 -14.01
CA TYR A 44 -12.74 17.90 -13.60
C TYR A 44 -13.82 18.08 -14.66
N LYS A 45 -14.23 16.99 -15.30
CA LYS A 45 -15.24 16.99 -16.36
C LYS A 45 -16.06 15.71 -16.32
N ASP A 46 -17.37 15.83 -16.52
CA ASP A 46 -18.30 14.67 -16.58
C ASP A 46 -18.19 13.74 -15.36
N LYS A 47 -18.00 14.31 -14.17
CA LYS A 47 -17.76 13.60 -12.89
C LYS A 47 -16.47 12.78 -12.84
N GLN A 48 -15.52 13.05 -13.74
CA GLN A 48 -14.20 12.45 -13.78
C GLN A 48 -13.15 13.48 -13.38
N ILE A 49 -12.19 13.07 -12.55
CA ILE A 49 -10.99 13.85 -12.25
C ILE A 49 -9.85 13.26 -13.08
N ARG A 50 -9.11 14.13 -13.78
CA ARG A 50 -7.82 13.78 -14.38
C ARG A 50 -6.78 14.75 -13.85
N ALA A 51 -5.64 14.24 -13.42
CA ALA A 51 -4.53 15.08 -13.01
C ALA A 51 -3.22 14.52 -13.56
N GLU A 52 -2.34 15.40 -14.01
CA GLU A 52 -1.01 15.05 -14.48
C GLU A 52 0.02 15.93 -13.79
N ALA A 53 1.22 15.41 -13.56
CA ALA A 53 2.37 16.20 -13.10
C ALA A 53 3.65 15.63 -13.70
N GLY A 54 4.53 16.51 -14.18
CA GLY A 54 5.84 16.12 -14.70
C GLY A 54 6.69 15.45 -13.61
N ASN A 55 6.67 16.02 -12.39
CA ASN A 55 7.35 15.44 -11.23
C ASN A 55 6.50 15.59 -9.98
N GLY A 56 6.56 14.59 -9.11
CA GLY A 56 6.02 14.68 -7.75
C GLY A 56 7.03 14.22 -6.72
N ARG A 57 7.08 14.92 -5.58
CA ARG A 57 7.89 14.57 -4.43
C ARG A 57 7.09 14.75 -3.15
N ALA A 58 7.27 13.86 -2.19
CA ALA A 58 6.76 14.01 -0.83
C ALA A 58 7.88 13.64 0.14
N LYS A 59 8.16 14.50 1.12
CA LYS A 59 9.13 14.17 2.19
C LYS A 59 8.63 13.02 3.04
N ARG A 60 7.33 12.98 3.31
CA ARG A 60 6.65 11.91 4.04
C ARG A 60 5.25 11.72 3.50
N PHE A 61 4.84 10.48 3.32
CA PHE A 61 3.47 10.10 3.00
C PHE A 61 3.10 8.90 3.85
N ALA A 62 2.06 9.00 4.67
CA ALA A 62 1.58 7.89 5.47
C ALA A 62 0.06 7.76 5.35
N ILE A 63 -0.44 6.53 5.25
CA ILE A 63 -1.87 6.19 5.19
C ILE A 63 -2.12 4.90 5.95
N GLY A 64 -2.90 4.97 7.04
CA GLY A 64 -3.09 3.83 7.94
C GLY A 64 -1.74 3.34 8.49
N ASP A 65 -1.46 2.05 8.32
CA ASP A 65 -0.19 1.42 8.75
C ASP A 65 0.95 1.59 7.73
N VAL A 66 0.73 2.26 6.60
CA VAL A 66 1.71 2.40 5.52
C VAL A 66 2.40 3.75 5.61
N GLU A 67 3.74 3.77 5.52
CA GLU A 67 4.55 4.98 5.50
C GLU A 67 5.64 4.94 4.41
N PHE A 68 5.84 6.07 3.74
CA PHE A 68 6.89 6.33 2.77
C PHE A 68 7.69 7.57 3.19
N GLU A 69 9.01 7.49 3.08
CA GLU A 69 9.91 8.63 3.29
C GLU A 69 10.63 8.97 1.98
N GLU A 70 10.59 10.25 1.61
CA GLU A 70 11.17 10.78 0.38
C GLU A 70 10.72 10.08 -0.89
N LEU A 71 9.40 9.96 -1.03
CA LEU A 71 8.80 9.52 -2.28
C LEU A 71 9.08 10.54 -3.38
N ALA A 72 9.60 10.08 -4.50
CA ALA A 72 9.75 10.85 -5.72
C ALA A 72 9.22 10.03 -6.90
N ALA A 73 8.44 10.65 -7.77
CA ALA A 73 7.86 10.03 -8.94
C ALA A 73 7.88 10.96 -10.14
N ARG A 74 7.90 10.39 -11.34
CA ARG A 74 7.98 11.12 -12.62
C ARG A 74 6.82 10.76 -13.54
N ASN A 75 6.37 11.75 -14.31
CA ASN A 75 5.27 11.64 -15.27
C ASN A 75 4.03 11.02 -14.63
N LEU A 76 3.61 11.61 -13.52
CA LEU A 76 2.43 11.19 -12.78
C LEU A 76 1.19 11.46 -13.63
N LYS A 77 0.34 10.45 -13.77
CA LYS A 77 -1.00 10.56 -14.35
C LYS A 77 -1.98 9.90 -13.41
N LEU A 78 -2.98 10.64 -13.00
CA LEU A 78 -4.04 10.22 -12.11
C LEU A 78 -5.36 10.35 -12.86
N SER A 79 -6.19 9.33 -12.76
CA SER A 79 -7.57 9.39 -13.20
C SER A 79 -8.47 8.78 -12.14
N GLN A 80 -9.52 9.50 -11.78
CA GLN A 80 -10.59 9.03 -10.93
C GLN A 80 -11.92 9.18 -11.67
N ASN A 81 -12.68 8.09 -11.75
CA ASN A 81 -14.00 8.08 -12.36
C ASN A 81 -14.93 7.27 -11.46
N GLY A 82 -15.85 7.96 -10.77
CA GLY A 82 -16.67 7.35 -9.73
C GLY A 82 -15.81 6.73 -8.62
N GLY A 83 -16.09 5.47 -8.29
CA GLY A 83 -15.33 4.68 -7.30
C GLY A 83 -14.02 4.07 -7.81
N ALA A 84 -13.68 4.26 -9.09
CA ALA A 84 -12.44 3.75 -9.67
C ALA A 84 -11.33 4.80 -9.66
N PHE A 85 -10.15 4.40 -9.21
CA PHE A 85 -8.94 5.20 -9.16
C PHE A 85 -7.82 4.52 -9.96
N SER A 86 -7.03 5.31 -10.68
CA SER A 86 -5.83 4.85 -11.37
C SER A 86 -4.73 5.89 -11.27
N LEU A 87 -3.52 5.43 -11.02
CA LEU A 87 -2.30 6.20 -11.01
C LEU A 87 -1.26 5.50 -11.88
N ASN A 88 -0.62 6.24 -12.76
CA ASN A 88 0.51 5.78 -13.56
C ASN A 88 1.69 6.72 -13.33
N SER A 89 2.89 6.16 -13.28
CA SER A 89 4.12 6.95 -13.29
C SER A 89 5.21 6.21 -14.08
N ALA A 90 6.08 6.96 -14.73
CA ALA A 90 7.19 6.37 -15.48
C ALA A 90 8.21 5.71 -14.53
N SER A 91 8.39 6.29 -13.36
CA SER A 91 9.29 5.78 -12.33
C SER A 91 8.88 6.30 -10.95
N ALA A 92 9.14 5.51 -9.93
CA ALA A 92 9.08 5.94 -8.54
C ALA A 92 10.32 5.47 -7.78
N THR A 93 10.75 6.30 -6.83
CA THR A 93 11.80 6.00 -5.87
C THR A 93 11.34 6.43 -4.49
N THR A 94 11.73 5.71 -3.46
CA THR A 94 11.51 6.13 -2.06
C THR A 94 12.72 5.72 -1.23
N ARG A 95 13.12 6.56 -0.27
CA ARG A 95 14.23 6.20 0.64
C ARG A 95 13.80 5.01 1.49
N SER A 96 12.62 5.10 2.09
CA SER A 96 12.07 4.01 2.87
C SER A 96 10.59 3.82 2.59
N PHE A 97 10.16 2.58 2.76
CA PHE A 97 8.75 2.18 2.79
C PHE A 97 8.56 1.27 4.00
N LYS A 98 7.52 1.51 4.78
CA LYS A 98 7.24 0.78 6.02
C LYS A 98 5.77 0.43 6.07
N THR A 99 5.48 -0.79 6.52
CA THR A 99 4.18 -1.25 7.00
C THR A 99 4.38 -1.88 8.38
N LYS A 100 3.31 -2.38 8.99
CA LYS A 100 3.38 -3.12 10.27
C LYS A 100 4.38 -4.28 10.25
N ASP A 101 4.46 -5.02 9.15
CA ASP A 101 5.24 -6.27 9.05
C ASP A 101 6.41 -6.20 8.08
N LEU A 102 6.56 -5.10 7.34
CA LEU A 102 7.52 -4.94 6.25
C LEU A 102 8.20 -3.59 6.31
N SER A 103 9.53 -3.55 6.18
CA SER A 103 10.26 -2.33 5.87
C SER A 103 11.20 -2.55 4.70
N LEU A 104 11.26 -1.60 3.78
CA LEU A 104 12.13 -1.59 2.62
C LEU A 104 12.95 -0.31 2.62
N GLN A 105 14.20 -0.39 2.14
CA GLN A 105 15.13 0.73 2.01
C GLN A 105 15.63 0.82 0.57
N GLY A 106 15.78 2.06 0.07
CA GLY A 106 16.31 2.32 -1.27
C GLY A 106 15.44 1.72 -2.38
N VAL A 107 14.13 1.91 -2.30
CA VAL A 107 13.20 1.28 -3.24
C VAL A 107 13.15 2.05 -4.54
N THR A 108 13.29 1.34 -5.66
CA THR A 108 13.14 1.92 -7.00
C THR A 108 12.28 1.03 -7.89
N GLY A 109 11.57 1.65 -8.84
CA GLY A 109 10.74 0.96 -9.81
C GLY A 109 10.40 1.82 -11.02
N ARG A 110 10.03 1.17 -12.12
CA ARG A 110 9.61 1.78 -13.38
C ARG A 110 8.22 1.30 -13.77
N ASN A 111 7.57 2.03 -14.69
CA ASN A 111 6.23 1.70 -15.19
C ASN A 111 5.24 1.43 -14.05
N VAL A 112 5.26 2.29 -13.03
CA VAL A 112 4.47 2.07 -11.83
C VAL A 112 3.01 2.32 -12.15
N THR A 113 2.16 1.36 -11.80
CA THR A 113 0.72 1.43 -11.95
C THR A 113 0.06 1.11 -10.62
N VAL A 114 -0.90 1.94 -10.21
CA VAL A 114 -1.82 1.64 -9.11
C VAL A 114 -3.22 1.73 -9.66
N LYS A 115 -4.04 0.71 -9.42
CA LYS A 115 -5.46 0.72 -9.76
C LYS A 115 -6.24 0.34 -8.51
N HIS A 116 -7.37 1.01 -8.30
CA HIS A 116 -8.30 0.66 -7.25
C HIS A 116 -9.73 0.71 -7.78
N ARG A 117 -10.51 -0.33 -7.51
CA ARG A 117 -11.92 -0.41 -7.87
C ARG A 117 -12.61 -1.48 -7.02
N ASP A 118 -13.80 -1.21 -6.50
CA ASP A 118 -14.67 -2.20 -5.84
C ASP A 118 -13.95 -3.01 -4.74
N GLY A 119 -13.12 -2.34 -3.93
CA GLY A 119 -12.35 -2.97 -2.85
C GLY A 119 -11.12 -3.76 -3.30
N LEU A 120 -10.85 -3.83 -4.59
CA LEU A 120 -9.63 -4.39 -5.17
C LEU A 120 -8.59 -3.28 -5.39
N THR A 121 -7.37 -3.47 -4.86
CA THR A 121 -6.21 -2.64 -5.17
C THR A 121 -5.17 -3.46 -5.91
N GLU A 122 -4.70 -2.98 -7.05
CA GLU A 122 -3.61 -3.59 -7.82
C GLU A 122 -2.45 -2.61 -7.91
N VAL A 123 -1.24 -3.09 -7.60
CA VAL A 123 0.00 -2.35 -7.77
C VAL A 123 0.92 -3.15 -8.67
N GLY A 124 1.51 -2.49 -9.65
CA GLY A 124 2.48 -3.08 -10.57
C GLY A 124 3.65 -2.14 -10.76
N LEU A 125 4.85 -2.70 -10.85
CA LEU A 125 6.05 -1.99 -11.26
C LEU A 125 7.06 -2.97 -11.86
N ASP A 126 7.90 -2.46 -12.73
CA ASP A 126 8.92 -3.22 -13.43
C ASP A 126 10.31 -2.85 -12.92
N GLY A 127 11.22 -3.83 -12.87
CA GLY A 127 12.57 -3.71 -12.36
C GLY A 127 12.60 -3.22 -10.91
N ALA A 128 11.77 -3.82 -10.05
CA ALA A 128 11.71 -3.56 -8.63
C ALA A 128 13.09 -3.80 -8.01
N ARG A 129 13.58 -2.85 -7.21
CA ARG A 129 14.80 -3.04 -6.41
C ARG A 129 14.61 -2.50 -5.01
N SER A 130 15.26 -3.15 -4.04
CA SER A 130 15.37 -2.71 -2.64
C SER A 130 16.76 -3.06 -2.13
N GLU A 131 17.44 -2.11 -1.51
CA GLU A 131 18.78 -2.30 -0.94
C GLU A 131 18.72 -3.20 0.30
N ALA A 132 17.70 -3.00 1.13
CA ALA A 132 17.41 -3.84 2.27
C ALA A 132 15.90 -4.03 2.43
N ALA A 133 15.50 -5.20 2.92
CA ALA A 133 14.15 -5.45 3.39
C ALA A 133 14.21 -6.11 4.78
N ALA A 134 13.27 -5.77 5.65
CA ALA A 134 12.94 -6.57 6.82
C ALA A 134 11.47 -6.99 6.70
N ILE A 135 11.21 -8.29 6.79
CA ILE A 135 9.87 -8.89 6.75
C ILE A 135 9.72 -9.71 8.02
N LYS A 136 8.95 -9.22 8.99
CA LYS A 136 8.93 -9.77 10.36
C LYS A 136 10.38 -9.93 10.86
N ASP A 137 10.80 -11.14 11.18
CA ASP A 137 12.14 -11.45 11.69
C ASP A 137 13.18 -11.76 10.59
N ALA A 138 12.75 -11.79 9.32
CA ALA A 138 13.65 -12.02 8.19
C ALA A 138 14.24 -10.72 7.67
N LYS A 139 15.54 -10.72 7.36
CA LYS A 139 16.26 -9.63 6.71
C LYS A 139 16.70 -10.08 5.32
N VAL A 140 16.51 -9.23 4.32
CA VAL A 140 16.91 -9.46 2.94
C VAL A 140 17.82 -8.33 2.49
N ARG A 141 18.92 -8.66 1.82
CA ARG A 141 19.86 -7.68 1.25
C ARG A 141 19.80 -7.73 -0.27
N ASN A 142 19.77 -6.54 -0.89
CA ASN A 142 19.79 -6.35 -2.34
C ASN A 142 18.77 -7.23 -3.09
N ALA A 143 17.50 -7.01 -2.80
CA ALA A 143 16.42 -7.71 -3.48
C ALA A 143 16.08 -7.01 -4.81
N SER A 144 15.80 -7.80 -5.85
CA SER A 144 15.29 -7.30 -7.12
C SER A 144 14.32 -8.28 -7.77
N ALA A 145 13.39 -7.77 -8.57
CA ALA A 145 12.50 -8.54 -9.41
C ALA A 145 12.22 -7.79 -10.72
N ASP A 146 12.12 -8.53 -11.82
CA ASP A 146 11.84 -7.93 -13.13
C ASP A 146 10.42 -7.38 -13.21
N LYS A 147 9.47 -8.10 -12.63
CA LYS A 147 8.12 -7.63 -12.41
C LYS A 147 7.72 -7.87 -10.97
N PHE A 148 7.19 -6.82 -10.36
CA PHE A 148 6.47 -6.90 -9.10
C PHE A 148 5.00 -6.63 -9.39
N ARG A 149 4.13 -7.51 -8.89
CA ARG A 149 2.68 -7.36 -8.92
C ARG A 149 2.14 -7.63 -7.52
N PHE A 150 1.27 -6.77 -7.06
CA PHE A 150 0.58 -6.86 -5.79
C PHE A 150 -0.90 -6.70 -6.04
N LYS A 151 -1.70 -7.55 -5.41
CA LYS A 151 -3.15 -7.54 -5.49
C LYS A 151 -3.72 -7.66 -4.09
N ASP A 152 -4.45 -6.64 -3.65
CA ASP A 152 -5.16 -6.64 -2.37
C ASP A 152 -6.65 -6.70 -2.62
N LEU A 153 -7.28 -7.72 -2.06
CA LEU A 153 -8.72 -7.94 -2.00
C LEU A 153 -9.16 -7.85 -0.54
N PRO A 154 -10.45 -7.66 -0.25
CA PRO A 154 -10.93 -7.49 1.13
C PRO A 154 -10.45 -8.58 2.12
N ASN A 155 -10.31 -9.82 1.63
CA ASN A 155 -9.98 -10.99 2.46
C ASN A 155 -8.64 -11.65 2.10
N SER A 156 -7.92 -11.14 1.10
CA SER A 156 -6.69 -11.79 0.64
C SER A 156 -5.73 -10.81 -0.01
N THR A 157 -4.45 -11.02 0.22
CA THR A 157 -3.38 -10.30 -0.46
C THR A 157 -2.53 -11.30 -1.25
N ALA A 158 -2.20 -10.98 -2.49
CA ALA A 158 -1.32 -11.77 -3.35
C ALA A 158 -0.17 -10.91 -3.89
N VAL A 159 1.04 -11.48 -3.92
CA VAL A 159 2.24 -10.88 -4.49
C VAL A 159 2.88 -11.85 -5.46
N THR A 160 3.21 -11.37 -6.65
CA THR A 160 3.94 -12.11 -7.68
C THR A 160 5.22 -11.36 -8.03
N LEU A 161 6.34 -12.08 -8.01
CA LEU A 161 7.67 -11.60 -8.34
C LEU A 161 8.24 -12.46 -9.46
N GLU A 162 8.48 -11.87 -10.63
CA GLU A 162 9.17 -12.55 -11.73
C GLU A 162 10.68 -12.32 -11.61
N ASN A 163 11.47 -13.39 -11.77
CA ASN A 163 12.93 -13.37 -11.69
C ASN A 163 13.45 -12.71 -10.41
N LEU A 164 12.90 -13.13 -9.26
CA LEU A 164 13.35 -12.64 -7.96
C LEU A 164 14.81 -13.05 -7.72
N ARG A 165 15.61 -12.07 -7.33
CA ARG A 165 16.98 -12.26 -6.85
C ARG A 165 17.18 -11.52 -5.53
N ALA A 166 17.94 -12.12 -4.61
CA ALA A 166 18.43 -11.45 -3.42
C ALA A 166 19.84 -11.96 -3.08
N ASP A 167 20.73 -11.04 -2.71
CA ASP A 167 22.10 -11.41 -2.35
C ASP A 167 22.14 -12.28 -1.10
N GLN A 168 21.31 -11.96 -0.12
CA GLN A 168 21.29 -12.64 1.16
C GLN A 168 19.91 -12.56 1.81
N VAL A 169 19.47 -13.66 2.40
CA VAL A 169 18.32 -13.74 3.30
C VAL A 169 18.82 -14.30 4.64
N THR A 170 18.54 -13.59 5.72
CA THR A 170 18.88 -13.99 7.08
C THR A 170 17.62 -14.08 7.92
N LYS A 171 17.41 -15.22 8.59
CA LYS A 171 16.29 -15.43 9.51
C LYS A 171 16.72 -16.39 10.61
N ASP A 172 16.46 -16.05 11.88
CA ASP A 172 16.74 -16.91 13.03
C ASP A 172 18.18 -17.45 13.06
N GLY A 173 19.15 -16.62 12.66
CA GLY A 173 20.57 -16.99 12.56
C GLY A 173 20.95 -17.81 11.31
N VAL A 174 19.97 -18.31 10.55
CA VAL A 174 20.20 -18.96 9.25
C VAL A 174 20.50 -17.90 8.21
N ILE A 175 21.58 -18.08 7.45
CA ILE A 175 21.99 -17.19 6.36
C ILE A 175 21.96 -17.97 5.05
N VAL A 176 21.15 -17.51 4.10
CA VAL A 176 21.10 -18.02 2.72
C VAL A 176 21.68 -16.95 1.81
N ASN A 177 22.76 -17.26 1.10
CA ASN A 177 23.36 -16.36 0.12
C ASN A 177 22.92 -16.76 -1.29
N GLY A 178 22.69 -15.77 -2.17
CA GLY A 178 22.34 -16.00 -3.57
C GLY A 178 20.98 -16.68 -3.75
N VAL A 179 19.91 -16.01 -3.33
CA VAL A 179 18.55 -16.48 -3.56
C VAL A 179 18.13 -16.06 -4.96
N GLU A 180 17.79 -17.02 -5.81
CA GLU A 180 17.24 -16.77 -7.13
C GLU A 180 16.03 -17.67 -7.36
N THR A 181 14.94 -17.11 -7.89
CA THR A 181 13.80 -17.90 -8.35
C THR A 181 13.15 -17.26 -9.58
N PRO A 182 12.80 -18.04 -10.61
CA PRO A 182 12.12 -17.51 -11.80
C PRO A 182 10.74 -16.93 -11.45
N LEU A 183 10.10 -17.45 -10.41
CA LEU A 183 8.79 -17.02 -9.96
C LEU A 183 8.69 -17.20 -8.44
N ALA A 184 8.28 -16.14 -7.74
CA ALA A 184 7.83 -16.23 -6.36
C ALA A 184 6.40 -15.71 -6.26
N GLU A 185 5.52 -16.53 -5.69
CA GLU A 185 4.14 -16.21 -5.40
C GLU A 185 3.91 -16.29 -3.90
N ILE A 186 3.34 -15.23 -3.33
CA ILE A 186 3.02 -15.13 -1.92
C ILE A 186 1.54 -14.81 -1.81
N GLU A 187 0.79 -15.68 -1.16
CA GLU A 187 -0.62 -15.45 -0.85
C GLU A 187 -0.82 -15.41 0.66
N ASN A 188 -1.61 -14.44 1.11
CA ASN A 188 -2.02 -14.32 2.50
C ASN A 188 -3.53 -14.13 2.55
N THR A 189 -4.22 -15.17 3.00
CA THR A 189 -5.66 -15.15 3.25
C THR A 189 -5.89 -14.76 4.70
N ARG A 190 -6.62 -13.65 4.93
CA ARG A 190 -7.01 -13.27 6.30
C ARG A 190 -8.09 -14.24 6.76
N ALA A 191 -7.81 -14.99 7.83
CA ALA A 191 -8.80 -15.85 8.46
C ALA A 191 -9.99 -14.99 8.90
N SER A 192 -11.17 -15.21 8.32
CA SER A 192 -12.41 -14.64 8.81
C SER A 192 -12.79 -15.38 10.09
N TRP A 193 -12.54 -14.77 11.25
CA TRP A 193 -13.14 -15.24 12.49
C TRP A 193 -14.63 -14.88 12.44
N SER A 194 -15.46 -15.82 11.98
CA SER A 194 -16.90 -15.71 12.14
C SER A 194 -17.20 -15.86 13.62
N PHE A 195 -17.40 -14.74 14.32
CA PHE A 195 -18.03 -14.75 15.63
C PHE A 195 -19.44 -15.34 15.46
N MET A 196 -19.61 -16.62 15.78
CA MET A 196 -20.94 -17.14 16.10
C MET A 196 -21.38 -16.46 17.40
N PRO A 197 -22.56 -15.83 17.46
CA PRO A 197 -23.11 -15.39 18.74
C PRO A 197 -23.36 -16.63 19.60
N ILE A 198 -22.74 -16.68 20.78
CA ILE A 198 -23.05 -17.67 21.80
C ILE A 198 -24.44 -17.31 22.33
N ASP A 199 -25.43 -18.09 21.95
CA ASP A 199 -26.78 -18.00 22.51
C ASP A 199 -26.75 -18.52 23.96
N HIS A 200 -26.84 -17.60 24.92
CA HIS A 200 -26.90 -17.93 26.34
C HIS A 200 -28.33 -18.37 26.71
N ALA A 201 -28.67 -19.62 26.42
CA ALA A 201 -29.91 -20.22 26.91
C ALA A 201 -29.78 -21.74 27.17
N SER A 202 -29.06 -22.12 28.24
CA SER A 202 -29.34 -23.38 28.96
C SER A 202 -28.44 -23.50 30.20
N GLN A 203 -28.85 -22.88 31.31
CA GLN A 203 -28.40 -23.25 32.66
C GLN A 203 -29.65 -23.50 33.51
N ARG A 204 -30.27 -24.66 33.32
CA ARG A 204 -31.25 -25.23 34.27
C ARG A 204 -31.18 -26.74 34.29
N SER A 205 -30.34 -27.27 35.18
CA SER A 205 -30.57 -28.41 36.08
C SER A 205 -29.20 -28.69 36.71
N ILE A 206 -29.05 -28.90 38.01
CA ILE A 206 -29.62 -29.99 38.79
C ILE A 206 -29.75 -29.51 40.25
N ARG A 207 -30.96 -29.59 40.81
CA ARG A 207 -31.18 -29.53 42.26
C ARG A 207 -30.78 -30.89 42.84
N GLU A 208 -29.73 -30.93 43.65
CA GLU A 208 -29.42 -32.07 44.51
C GLU A 208 -30.56 -32.29 45.52
N ARG A 209 -31.23 -33.45 45.44
CA ARG A 209 -32.03 -33.99 46.54
C ARG A 209 -31.11 -34.81 47.43
N ARG A 210 -30.93 -34.34 48.67
CA ARG A 210 -30.44 -35.14 49.81
C ARG A 210 -31.49 -36.17 50.23
N TYR A 211 -31.02 -37.15 51.02
CA TYR A 211 -31.67 -38.21 51.83
C TYR A 211 -31.36 -39.62 51.30
N TRP A 212 -30.89 -40.60 52.08
CA TRP A 212 -30.40 -40.77 53.47
C TRP A 212 -29.69 -42.15 53.48
N GLU A 213 -28.73 -42.39 54.39
CA GLU A 213 -28.40 -43.74 54.88
C GLU A 213 -28.55 -43.76 56.42
N ALA A 214 -29.09 -44.88 56.91
CA ALA A 214 -29.34 -45.34 58.29
C ALA A 214 -30.54 -44.73 59.05
#